data_AF-A0A5N7XHX0-F1
#
_entry.id   AF-A0A5N7XHX0-F1
#
_cell.length_a   1.000
_cell.length_b   1.000
_cell.length_c   1.000
_cell.angle_alpha   90.00
_cell.angle_beta   90.00
_cell.angle_gamma   90.00
#
_symmetry.space_group_name_H-M   'P 1'
#
loop_
_entity.id
_entity.type
_entity.pdbx_description
1 polymer ?
#
loop_
_entity_poly.entity_id
_entity_poly.type
_entity_poly.pdbx_seq_one_letter_code
_entity_poly.pdbx_strand_id
1 'polypeptide(L)'
;MNKKRASPDPNAKTATKPILTRARTASFKAPASSKKLPAATKTTPPKKAAKPLTPFQKWSSGVGALDQFLAFVLEGGHMADFCRQHEFAYTTMLDWINADSSRAEMYARAREDRSDKLADEIVAISDECEYAPITDMSTGQTIAVAFDKTAVARNKLRVDARKWIAAKLKPRVYGDKVQVEGTVDHKVMSDDALLQRLAKLGVSVASIVPVGPTEGGDAG
;
A
#
# COMPACT_ATOMS: atom_id res chain seq x y z
N MET A 1 -35.19 21.51 32.60
CA MET A 1 -34.01 22.31 32.97
C MET A 1 -33.03 22.36 31.80
N ASN A 2 -32.94 23.49 31.10
CA ASN A 2 -31.97 23.74 30.03
C ASN A 2 -30.63 24.22 30.62
N LYS A 3 -29.50 23.66 30.19
CA LYS A 3 -28.18 24.31 30.33
C LYS A 3 -27.60 24.63 28.95
N LYS A 4 -27.26 25.91 28.81
CA LYS A 4 -26.99 26.67 27.58
C LYS A 4 -25.64 26.33 26.96
N ARG A 5 -25.62 26.36 25.62
CA ARG A 5 -24.44 26.59 24.78
C ARG A 5 -23.89 28.00 25.07
N ALA A 6 -22.58 28.12 25.23
CA ALA A 6 -21.86 29.40 25.23
C ALA A 6 -21.18 29.60 23.86
N SER A 7 -21.38 30.78 23.30
CA SER A 7 -20.85 31.26 22.02
C SER A 7 -19.41 31.80 22.15
N PRO A 8 -18.70 32.02 21.03
CA PRO A 8 -17.25 32.18 20.97
C PRO A 8 -16.74 33.63 21.10
N ASP A 9 -15.48 33.76 21.53
CA ASP A 9 -14.76 35.02 21.66
C ASP A 9 -14.46 35.71 20.31
N PRO A 10 -14.61 37.05 20.22
CA PRO A 10 -14.38 37.82 19.01
C PRO A 10 -13.03 38.56 19.03
N ASN A 11 -12.00 38.05 18.35
CA ASN A 11 -10.88 38.92 17.90
C ASN A 11 -10.06 38.33 16.75
N ALA A 12 -10.66 38.24 15.57
CA ALA A 12 -9.94 38.02 14.31
C ALA A 12 -9.71 39.38 13.64
N LYS A 13 -8.49 39.90 13.70
CA LYS A 13 -8.07 41.08 12.92
C LYS A 13 -7.14 40.63 11.79
N THR A 14 -7.71 40.60 10.60
CA THR A 14 -7.06 40.46 9.30
C THR A 14 -6.28 41.72 8.94
N ALA A 15 -4.98 41.59 8.68
CA ALA A 15 -4.13 42.66 8.18
C ALA A 15 -3.82 42.46 6.69
N THR A 16 -4.31 43.41 5.89
CA THR A 16 -4.27 43.50 4.42
C THR A 16 -2.86 43.86 3.92
N LYS A 17 -2.41 43.21 2.84
CA LYS A 17 -1.18 43.53 2.10
C LYS A 17 -1.37 44.76 1.19
N PRO A 18 -0.41 45.71 1.11
CA PRO A 18 -0.46 46.73 0.07
C PRO A 18 0.28 46.28 -1.21
N ILE A 19 -0.41 46.46 -2.33
CA ILE A 19 0.08 46.35 -3.71
C ILE A 19 0.85 47.64 -4.03
N LEU A 20 2.12 47.54 -4.42
CA LEU A 20 2.85 48.68 -4.99
C LEU A 20 2.68 48.71 -6.52
N THR A 21 2.01 49.77 -6.97
CA THR A 21 1.69 50.08 -8.36
C THR A 21 2.91 50.58 -9.12
N ARG A 22 3.05 50.08 -10.35
CA ARG A 22 4.09 50.37 -11.34
C ARG A 22 3.93 51.79 -11.91
N ALA A 23 4.91 52.66 -11.67
CA ALA A 23 5.03 53.94 -12.37
C ALA A 23 5.82 53.77 -13.69
N ARG A 24 5.31 54.40 -14.74
CA ARG A 24 5.79 54.36 -16.12
C ARG A 24 6.18 55.80 -16.47
N THR A 25 7.45 56.07 -16.75
CA THR A 25 7.89 57.38 -17.27
C THR A 25 8.88 57.23 -18.42
N ALA A 26 8.80 58.21 -19.30
CA ALA A 26 9.04 58.17 -20.73
C ALA A 26 10.51 58.24 -21.18
N SER A 27 10.68 57.86 -22.44
CA SER A 27 11.85 57.92 -23.29
C SER A 27 12.39 59.33 -23.52
N PHE A 28 13.72 59.49 -23.49
CA PHE A 28 14.44 60.57 -24.18
C PHE A 28 15.66 60.00 -24.91
N LYS A 29 15.92 60.49 -26.13
CA LYS A 29 16.90 59.96 -27.09
C LYS A 29 17.99 60.99 -27.42
N ALA A 30 19.26 60.56 -27.25
CA ALA A 30 20.51 60.91 -27.99
C ALA A 30 21.07 62.37 -27.89
N PRO A 31 22.39 62.65 -28.16
CA PRO A 31 23.33 61.89 -29.00
C PRO A 31 24.77 61.67 -28.48
N ALA A 32 25.57 61.07 -29.36
CA ALA A 32 26.81 60.32 -29.16
C ALA A 32 28.07 61.12 -28.81
N SER A 33 29.01 60.46 -28.12
CA SER A 33 30.45 60.59 -28.43
C SER A 33 31.21 59.31 -28.07
N SER A 34 32.16 58.98 -28.91
CA SER A 34 32.87 57.73 -29.07
C SER A 34 34.01 57.54 -28.05
N LYS A 35 34.13 56.32 -27.51
CA LYS A 35 35.43 55.72 -27.18
C LYS A 35 35.30 54.20 -27.18
N LYS A 36 35.95 53.57 -28.16
CA LYS A 36 36.06 52.13 -28.34
C LYS A 36 37.10 51.61 -27.35
N LEU A 37 36.67 50.84 -26.34
CA LEU A 37 37.55 50.09 -25.44
C LEU A 37 37.56 48.60 -25.88
N PRO A 38 38.70 47.90 -25.77
CA PRO A 38 38.90 46.60 -26.40
C PRO A 38 38.04 45.50 -25.78
N ALA A 39 37.73 44.49 -26.59
CA ALA A 39 36.84 43.38 -26.29
C ALA A 39 37.19 42.70 -24.94
N ALA A 40 36.29 42.85 -23.97
CA ALA A 40 36.29 42.03 -22.77
C ALA A 40 35.94 40.58 -23.17
N THR A 41 36.91 39.69 -23.02
CA THR A 41 36.74 38.24 -23.07
C THR A 41 35.61 37.86 -22.12
N LYS A 42 34.51 37.31 -22.67
CA LYS A 42 33.46 36.70 -21.87
C LYS A 42 34.05 35.49 -21.16
N THR A 43 34.40 35.64 -19.88
CA THR A 43 34.73 34.52 -19.02
C THR A 43 33.47 33.69 -18.81
N THR A 44 33.51 32.47 -19.32
CA THR A 44 32.53 31.42 -19.06
C THR A 44 32.42 31.24 -17.53
N PRO A 45 31.23 31.23 -16.93
CA PRO A 45 31.10 31.02 -15.49
C PRO A 45 31.69 29.66 -15.11
N PRO A 46 32.40 29.55 -13.97
CA PRO A 46 33.05 28.32 -13.58
C PRO A 46 32.00 27.21 -13.41
N LYS A 47 32.24 26.06 -14.04
CA LYS A 47 31.44 24.84 -13.82
C LYS A 47 31.40 24.58 -12.31
N LYS A 48 30.22 24.74 -11.70
CA LYS A 48 30.01 24.39 -10.29
C LYS A 48 30.45 22.94 -10.08
N ALA A 49 31.34 22.71 -9.12
CA ALA A 49 31.81 21.38 -8.76
C ALA A 49 30.60 20.45 -8.54
N ALA A 50 30.64 19.26 -9.15
CA ALA A 50 29.56 18.30 -9.05
C ALA A 50 29.30 17.96 -7.57
N LYS A 51 28.05 18.13 -7.12
CA LYS A 51 27.65 17.72 -5.77
C LYS A 51 27.93 16.22 -5.61
N PRO A 52 28.46 15.77 -4.47
CA PRO A 52 28.70 14.34 -4.26
C PRO A 52 27.39 13.58 -4.43
N LEU A 53 27.43 12.43 -5.12
CA LEU A 53 26.24 11.62 -5.34
C LEU A 53 25.63 11.22 -4.00
N THR A 54 24.30 11.31 -3.91
CA THR A 54 23.55 10.77 -2.77
C THR A 54 23.76 9.25 -2.64
N PRO A 55 23.61 8.64 -1.46
CA PRO A 55 23.71 7.18 -1.29
C PRO A 55 22.82 6.43 -2.29
N PHE A 56 21.60 6.92 -2.49
CA PHE A 56 20.66 6.37 -3.47
C PHE A 56 21.17 6.43 -4.91
N GLN A 57 21.72 7.57 -5.33
CA GLN A 57 22.26 7.70 -6.70
C GLN A 57 23.48 6.81 -6.93
N LYS A 58 24.33 6.64 -5.90
CA LYS A 58 25.46 5.71 -5.98
C LYS A 58 24.95 4.28 -6.18
N TRP A 59 24.00 3.86 -5.37
CA TRP A 59 23.42 2.51 -5.44
C TRP A 59 22.67 2.28 -6.76
N SER A 60 21.72 3.15 -7.12
CA SER A 60 20.90 3.00 -8.33
C SER A 60 21.68 3.09 -9.65
N SER A 61 22.87 3.71 -9.64
CA SER A 61 23.79 3.72 -10.79
C SER A 61 24.61 2.43 -10.94
N GLY A 62 24.60 1.57 -9.93
CA GLY A 62 25.28 0.28 -9.97
C GLY A 62 24.62 -0.68 -10.96
N VAL A 63 25.45 -1.46 -11.66
CA VAL A 63 24.97 -2.53 -12.55
C VAL A 63 24.23 -3.56 -11.70
N GLY A 64 23.00 -3.89 -12.08
CA GLY A 64 22.17 -4.88 -11.36
C GLY A 64 21.60 -4.38 -10.02
N ALA A 65 21.55 -3.06 -9.78
CA ALA A 65 20.98 -2.51 -8.54
C ALA A 65 19.55 -3.02 -8.28
N LEU A 66 18.71 -3.06 -9.32
CA LEU A 66 17.37 -3.62 -9.21
C LEU A 66 17.40 -5.09 -8.81
N ASP A 67 18.21 -5.91 -9.47
CA ASP A 67 18.29 -7.35 -9.23
C ASP A 67 18.74 -7.66 -7.80
N GLN A 68 19.70 -6.88 -7.28
CA GLN A 68 20.14 -6.98 -5.88
C GLN A 68 18.98 -6.70 -4.90
N PHE A 69 18.20 -5.65 -5.16
CA PHE A 69 17.03 -5.34 -4.34
C PHE A 69 15.94 -6.41 -4.43
N LEU A 70 15.66 -6.91 -5.64
CA LEU A 70 14.66 -7.96 -5.84
C LEU A 70 15.09 -9.26 -5.15
N ALA A 71 16.36 -9.65 -5.26
CA ALA A 71 16.91 -10.80 -4.55
C ALA A 71 16.76 -10.67 -3.03
N PHE A 72 17.01 -9.47 -2.48
CA PHE A 72 16.80 -9.20 -1.05
C PHE A 72 15.32 -9.36 -0.64
N VAL A 73 14.39 -8.91 -1.47
CA VAL A 73 12.94 -9.07 -1.23
C VAL A 73 12.55 -10.54 -1.29
N LEU A 74 13.07 -11.30 -2.26
CA LEU A 74 12.81 -12.74 -2.41
C LEU A 74 13.30 -13.55 -1.20
N GLU A 75 14.41 -13.18 -0.59
CA GLU A 75 14.93 -13.84 0.63
C GLU A 75 14.08 -13.56 1.88
N GLY A 76 12.98 -12.81 1.77
CA GLY A 76 12.11 -12.48 2.89
C GLY A 76 12.30 -11.06 3.42
N GLY A 77 13.26 -10.29 2.88
CA GLY A 77 13.49 -8.89 3.20
C GLY A 77 12.35 -7.96 2.76
N HIS A 78 12.24 -6.78 3.36
CA HIS A 78 11.26 -5.76 2.95
C HIS A 78 11.91 -4.42 2.62
N MET A 79 11.23 -3.63 1.79
CA MET A 79 11.77 -2.35 1.29
C MET A 79 12.20 -1.41 2.40
N ALA A 80 11.43 -1.30 3.50
CA ALA A 80 11.83 -0.43 4.61
C ALA A 80 13.14 -0.86 5.29
N ASP A 81 13.43 -2.16 5.37
CA ASP A 81 14.69 -2.64 5.94
C ASP A 81 15.85 -2.39 4.97
N PHE A 82 15.64 -2.67 3.67
CA PHE A 82 16.62 -2.35 2.62
C PHE A 82 16.99 -0.85 2.61
N CYS A 83 15.98 0.03 2.62
CA CYS A 83 16.18 1.47 2.69
C CYS A 83 16.94 1.90 3.95
N ARG A 84 16.69 1.23 5.10
CA ARG A 84 17.40 1.48 6.35
C ARG A 84 18.87 1.06 6.27
N GLN A 85 19.16 -0.13 5.73
CA GLN A 85 20.52 -0.66 5.62
C GLN A 85 21.42 0.19 4.73
N HIS A 86 20.84 0.77 3.68
CA HIS A 86 21.60 1.58 2.72
C HIS A 86 21.42 3.10 2.88
N GLU A 87 20.73 3.53 3.95
CA GLU A 87 20.57 4.94 4.31
C GLU A 87 19.85 5.79 3.24
N PHE A 88 18.83 5.25 2.59
CA PHE A 88 17.93 6.03 1.71
C PHE A 88 16.53 6.17 2.30
N ALA A 89 15.84 7.24 1.90
CA ALA A 89 14.43 7.42 2.25
C ALA A 89 13.54 6.43 1.50
N TYR A 90 12.53 5.90 2.19
CA TYR A 90 11.54 4.98 1.63
C TYR A 90 10.83 5.56 0.41
N THR A 91 10.47 6.84 0.45
CA THR A 91 9.80 7.55 -0.64
C THR A 91 10.67 7.60 -1.90
N THR A 92 11.98 7.82 -1.76
CA THR A 92 12.91 7.85 -2.90
C THR A 92 12.96 6.50 -3.64
N MET A 93 12.96 5.39 -2.90
CA MET A 93 12.91 4.05 -3.49
C MET A 93 11.58 3.81 -4.20
N LEU A 94 10.47 4.21 -3.58
CA LEU A 94 9.14 4.06 -4.16
C LEU A 94 8.98 4.89 -5.45
N ASP A 95 9.41 6.15 -5.44
CA ASP A 95 9.40 7.04 -6.61
C ASP A 95 10.27 6.46 -7.73
N TRP A 96 11.43 5.91 -7.37
CA TRP A 96 12.30 5.26 -8.33
C TRP A 96 11.63 4.05 -8.96
N ILE A 97 11.06 3.12 -8.18
CA ILE A 97 10.35 1.94 -8.71
C ILE A 97 9.19 2.37 -9.63
N ASN A 98 8.39 3.35 -9.20
CA ASN A 98 7.20 3.79 -9.94
C ASN A 98 7.51 4.62 -11.19
N ALA A 99 8.72 5.16 -11.31
CA ALA A 99 9.14 5.90 -12.50
C ALA A 99 9.29 5.02 -13.76
N ASP A 100 9.26 3.69 -13.63
CA ASP A 100 9.36 2.75 -14.74
C ASP A 100 8.44 1.55 -14.50
N SER A 101 7.52 1.29 -15.44
CA SER A 101 6.55 0.21 -15.33
C SER A 101 7.20 -1.16 -15.22
N SER A 102 8.33 -1.38 -15.92
CA SER A 102 9.04 -2.66 -15.85
C SER A 102 9.55 -2.95 -14.45
N ARG A 103 10.11 -1.93 -13.77
CA ARG A 103 10.59 -2.05 -12.38
C ARG A 103 9.44 -2.28 -11.40
N ALA A 104 8.32 -1.59 -11.59
CA ALA A 104 7.13 -1.79 -10.79
C ALA A 104 6.57 -3.22 -10.94
N GLU A 105 6.50 -3.75 -12.17
CA GLU A 105 6.05 -5.13 -12.42
C GLU A 105 7.00 -6.18 -11.82
N MET A 106 8.31 -6.02 -12.00
CA MET A 106 9.30 -6.93 -11.40
C MET A 106 9.22 -6.91 -9.87
N TYR A 107 9.05 -5.73 -9.27
CA TYR A 107 8.87 -5.60 -7.82
C TYR A 107 7.57 -6.24 -7.32
N ALA A 108 6.47 -6.09 -8.08
CA ALA A 108 5.20 -6.72 -7.74
C ALA A 108 5.34 -8.25 -7.73
N ARG A 109 5.97 -8.84 -8.76
CA ARG A 109 6.24 -10.29 -8.81
C ARG A 109 7.14 -10.76 -7.68
N ALA A 110 8.23 -10.04 -7.40
CA ALA A 110 9.12 -10.38 -6.28
C ALA A 110 8.39 -10.35 -4.92
N ARG A 111 7.41 -9.45 -4.75
CA ARG A 111 6.55 -9.45 -3.55
C ARG A 111 5.62 -10.66 -3.50
N GLU A 112 5.09 -11.12 -4.62
CA GLU A 112 4.29 -12.35 -4.68
C GLU A 112 5.15 -13.57 -4.34
N ASP A 113 6.33 -13.71 -4.92
CA ASP A 113 7.25 -14.82 -4.67
C ASP A 113 7.78 -14.82 -3.23
N ARG A 114 8.01 -13.64 -2.65
CA ARG A 114 8.34 -13.49 -1.22
C ARG A 114 7.29 -14.14 -0.31
N SER A 115 6.02 -14.20 -0.72
CA SER A 115 4.97 -14.83 0.09
C SER A 115 5.24 -16.31 0.32
N ASP A 116 5.82 -17.02 -0.66
CA ASP A 116 6.15 -18.43 -0.56
C ASP A 116 7.29 -18.63 0.47
N LYS A 117 8.34 -17.81 0.40
CA LYS A 117 9.43 -17.81 1.40
C LYS A 117 8.92 -17.54 2.82
N LEU A 118 8.05 -16.55 2.99
CA LEU A 118 7.46 -16.24 4.30
C LEU A 118 6.59 -17.38 4.82
N ALA A 119 5.94 -18.14 3.93
CA ALA A 119 5.17 -19.31 4.31
C ALA A 119 6.07 -20.47 4.77
N ASP A 120 7.17 -20.73 4.06
CA ASP A 120 8.14 -21.78 4.43
C ASP A 120 8.80 -21.49 5.79
N GLU A 121 9.14 -20.23 6.06
CA GLU A 121 9.72 -19.81 7.35
C GLU A 121 8.80 -20.03 8.56
N ILE A 122 7.47 -20.12 8.36
CA ILE A 122 6.53 -20.32 9.47
C ILE A 122 6.82 -21.64 10.19
N VAL A 123 7.16 -22.70 9.45
CA VAL A 123 7.45 -24.02 10.02
C VAL A 123 8.70 -23.92 10.90
N ALA A 124 9.78 -23.35 10.36
CA ALA A 124 11.02 -23.16 11.10
C ALA A 124 10.85 -22.33 12.39
N ILE A 125 10.03 -21.26 12.36
CA ILE A 125 9.75 -20.44 13.54
C ILE A 125 8.85 -21.16 14.55
N SER A 126 7.95 -22.02 14.07
CA SER A 126 7.08 -22.81 14.94
C SER A 126 7.87 -23.89 15.68
N ASP A 127 8.89 -24.46 15.03
CA ASP A 127 9.77 -25.48 15.60
C ASP A 127 10.89 -24.89 16.48
N GLU A 128 11.09 -23.57 16.46
CA GLU A 128 12.06 -22.85 17.30
C GLU A 128 11.69 -23.00 18.79
N CYS A 129 12.26 -24.01 19.44
CA CYS A 129 12.16 -24.25 20.88
C CYS A 129 13.42 -23.80 21.59
N GLU A 130 13.44 -22.55 22.03
CA GLU A 130 14.45 -22.09 22.97
C GLU A 130 14.02 -22.51 24.39
N TYR A 131 14.75 -23.46 24.97
CA TYR A 131 14.51 -23.92 26.33
C TYR A 131 15.78 -23.84 27.17
N ALA A 132 15.61 -23.37 28.41
CA ALA A 132 16.68 -23.42 29.40
C ALA A 132 16.47 -24.67 30.26
N PRO A 133 17.42 -25.63 30.27
CA PRO A 133 17.34 -26.75 31.19
C PRO A 133 17.55 -26.23 32.62
N ILE A 134 16.62 -26.51 33.51
CA ILE A 134 16.82 -26.32 34.95
C ILE A 134 17.47 -27.60 35.47
N THR A 135 18.78 -27.52 35.71
CA THR A 135 19.56 -28.60 36.32
C THR A 135 19.58 -28.46 37.84
N ASP A 136 19.48 -29.59 38.54
CA ASP A 136 19.77 -29.66 39.96
C ASP A 136 21.25 -29.34 40.21
N MET A 137 21.54 -28.37 41.07
CA MET A 137 22.91 -28.02 41.45
C MET A 137 23.60 -29.14 42.24
N SER A 138 22.83 -30.07 42.81
CA SER A 138 23.33 -31.18 43.63
C SER A 138 23.63 -32.46 42.82
N THR A 139 22.81 -32.78 41.82
CA THR A 139 22.88 -34.07 41.09
C THR A 139 23.27 -33.91 39.63
N GLY A 140 23.31 -32.67 39.12
CA GLY A 140 23.56 -32.37 37.70
C GLY A 140 22.47 -32.87 36.76
N GLN A 141 21.36 -33.38 37.30
CA GLN A 141 20.26 -33.96 36.53
C GLN A 141 19.24 -32.88 36.18
N THR A 142 18.74 -32.88 34.95
CA THR A 142 17.71 -31.93 34.50
C THR A 142 16.37 -32.27 35.16
N ILE A 143 15.88 -31.40 36.05
CA ILE A 143 14.65 -31.63 36.82
C ILE A 143 13.44 -31.03 36.10
N ALA A 144 13.64 -29.91 35.40
CA ALA A 144 12.57 -29.21 34.71
C ALA A 144 13.09 -28.45 33.49
N VAL A 145 12.18 -28.17 32.55
CA VAL A 145 12.45 -27.32 31.39
C VAL A 145 11.71 -26.01 31.59
N ALA A 146 12.43 -24.89 31.67
CA ALA A 146 11.82 -23.58 31.69
C ALA A 146 11.53 -23.15 30.25
N PHE A 147 10.25 -23.06 29.90
CA PHE A 147 9.83 -22.41 28.66
C PHE A 147 9.65 -20.91 28.90
N ASP A 148 10.35 -20.10 28.12
CA ASP A 148 10.14 -18.65 28.13
C ASP A 148 8.80 -18.33 27.44
N LYS A 149 7.80 -17.97 28.25
CA LYS A 149 6.48 -17.56 27.77
C LYS A 149 6.56 -16.38 26.78
N THR A 150 7.56 -15.51 26.92
CA THR A 150 7.73 -14.36 26.02
C THR A 150 8.27 -14.80 24.66
N ALA A 151 9.16 -15.79 24.61
CA ALA A 151 9.64 -16.40 23.36
C ALA A 151 8.51 -17.08 22.61
N VAL A 152 7.67 -17.87 23.29
CA VAL A 152 6.49 -18.51 22.67
C VAL A 152 5.52 -17.47 22.11
N ALA A 153 5.22 -16.41 22.87
CA ALA A 153 4.35 -15.32 22.40
C ALA A 153 4.95 -14.56 21.19
N ARG A 154 6.26 -14.33 21.19
CA ARG A 154 6.99 -13.71 20.07
C ARG A 154 6.91 -14.57 18.82
N ASN A 155 7.14 -15.88 18.94
CA ASN A 155 7.07 -16.81 17.81
C ASN A 155 5.67 -16.90 17.24
N LYS A 156 4.64 -16.97 18.10
CA LYS A 156 3.25 -16.88 17.68
C LYS A 156 2.97 -15.59 16.89
N LEU A 157 3.39 -14.43 17.39
CA LEU A 157 3.20 -13.15 16.69
C LEU A 157 3.94 -13.12 15.34
N ARG A 158 5.15 -13.68 15.26
CA ARG A 158 5.93 -13.79 14.01
C ARG A 158 5.23 -14.66 12.98
N VAL A 159 4.64 -15.77 13.42
CA VAL A 159 3.87 -16.68 12.56
C VAL A 159 2.60 -16.00 12.06
N ASP A 160 1.83 -15.37 12.95
CA ASP A 160 0.57 -14.72 12.58
C ASP A 160 0.80 -13.53 11.63
N ALA A 161 1.85 -12.73 11.86
CA ALA A 161 2.23 -11.65 10.95
C ALA A 161 2.62 -12.18 9.56
N ARG A 162 3.37 -13.29 9.48
CA ARG A 162 3.75 -13.92 8.20
C ARG A 162 2.55 -14.49 7.47
N LYS A 163 1.64 -15.18 8.16
CA LYS A 163 0.37 -15.67 7.60
C LYS A 163 -0.45 -14.53 7.00
N TRP A 164 -0.59 -13.44 7.75
CA TRP A 164 -1.33 -12.27 7.28
C TRP A 164 -0.71 -11.65 6.03
N ILE A 165 0.62 -11.47 6.02
CA ILE A 165 1.32 -10.93 4.85
C ILE A 165 1.19 -11.88 3.64
N ALA A 166 1.41 -13.19 3.81
CA ALA A 166 1.30 -14.16 2.74
C ALA A 166 -0.11 -14.19 2.12
N ALA A 167 -1.15 -14.15 2.97
CA ALA A 167 -2.54 -14.07 2.53
C ALA A 167 -2.86 -12.79 1.74
N LYS A 168 -2.20 -11.66 2.05
CA LYS A 168 -2.39 -10.39 1.32
C LYS A 168 -1.57 -10.29 0.04
N LEU A 169 -0.38 -10.91 0.00
CA LEU A 169 0.49 -10.90 -1.17
C LEU A 169 0.03 -11.89 -2.24
N LYS A 170 -0.46 -13.07 -1.84
CA LYS A 170 -0.92 -14.12 -2.77
C LYS A 170 -2.28 -14.68 -2.32
N PRO A 171 -3.36 -13.88 -2.41
CA PRO A 171 -4.68 -14.24 -1.89
C PRO A 171 -5.28 -15.49 -2.54
N ARG A 172 -4.88 -15.81 -3.77
CA ARG A 172 -5.35 -17.01 -4.46
C ARG A 172 -4.82 -18.32 -3.83
N VAL A 173 -3.63 -18.29 -3.23
CA VAL A 173 -2.98 -19.48 -2.65
C VAL A 173 -3.12 -19.50 -1.13
N TYR A 174 -2.82 -18.38 -0.47
CA TYR A 174 -2.80 -18.27 0.99
C TYR A 174 -3.98 -17.52 1.59
N GLY A 175 -4.93 -17.05 0.77
CA GLY A 175 -6.12 -16.38 1.26
C GLY A 175 -7.12 -17.35 1.88
N ASP A 176 -7.91 -16.83 2.82
CA ASP A 176 -8.99 -17.59 3.44
C ASP A 176 -10.05 -17.96 2.40
N LYS A 177 -10.25 -19.25 2.19
CA LYS A 177 -11.32 -19.76 1.33
C LYS A 177 -12.61 -19.79 2.14
N VAL A 178 -13.46 -18.79 1.95
CA VAL A 178 -14.81 -18.78 2.53
C VAL A 178 -15.74 -19.49 1.55
N GLN A 179 -16.18 -20.70 1.91
CA GLN A 179 -17.24 -21.40 1.19
C GLN A 179 -18.59 -20.86 1.69
N VAL A 180 -19.21 -19.99 0.89
CA VAL A 180 -20.54 -19.47 1.17
C VAL A 180 -21.56 -20.43 0.59
N GLU A 181 -22.03 -21.38 1.40
CA GLU A 181 -23.24 -22.14 1.10
C GLU A 181 -24.46 -21.25 1.38
N GLY A 182 -24.69 -20.32 0.45
CA GLY A 182 -25.93 -19.56 0.43
C GLY A 182 -26.99 -20.36 -0.29
N THR A 183 -27.90 -21.01 0.44
CA THR A 183 -29.23 -21.28 -0.11
C THR A 183 -29.84 -19.92 -0.42
N VAL A 184 -29.74 -19.49 -1.69
CA VAL A 184 -30.50 -18.35 -2.16
C VAL A 184 -31.94 -18.84 -2.23
N ASP A 185 -32.66 -18.67 -1.12
CA ASP A 185 -34.11 -18.75 -1.08
C ASP A 185 -34.64 -17.66 -2.02
N HIS A 186 -34.67 -17.99 -3.31
CA HIS A 186 -35.51 -17.30 -4.25
C HIS A 186 -36.92 -17.49 -3.68
N LYS A 187 -37.51 -16.40 -3.18
CA LYS A 187 -38.91 -16.40 -2.81
C LYS A 187 -39.66 -16.67 -4.11
N VAL A 188 -39.94 -17.93 -4.43
CA VAL A 188 -40.79 -18.34 -5.54
C VAL A 188 -42.14 -17.76 -5.22
N MET A 189 -42.37 -16.52 -5.65
CA MET A 189 -43.70 -15.94 -5.65
C MET A 189 -44.40 -16.64 -6.81
N SER A 190 -45.60 -17.15 -6.58
CA SER A 190 -46.40 -17.68 -7.68
C SER A 190 -46.56 -16.60 -8.75
N ASP A 191 -46.60 -17.02 -10.01
CA ASP A 191 -46.70 -16.11 -11.16
C ASP A 191 -47.86 -15.11 -10.99
N ASP A 192 -48.96 -15.54 -10.36
CA ASP A 192 -50.10 -14.68 -10.00
C ASP A 192 -49.74 -13.53 -9.03
N ALA A 193 -48.96 -13.81 -7.99
CA ALA A 193 -48.52 -12.79 -7.04
C ALA A 193 -47.54 -11.80 -7.68
N LEU A 194 -46.77 -12.25 -8.68
CA LEU A 194 -45.89 -11.43 -9.50
C LEU A 194 -46.69 -10.51 -10.43
N LEU A 195 -47.69 -11.04 -11.12
CA LEU A 195 -48.59 -10.29 -11.99
C LEU A 195 -49.36 -9.20 -11.23
N GLN A 196 -49.87 -9.52 -10.03
CA GLN A 196 -50.54 -8.53 -9.18
C GLN A 196 -49.61 -7.38 -8.76
N ARG A 197 -48.33 -7.66 -8.51
CA ARG A 197 -47.34 -6.64 -8.14
C ARG A 197 -46.96 -5.76 -9.33
N LEU A 198 -46.82 -6.34 -10.51
CA LEU A 198 -46.57 -5.61 -11.76
C LEU A 198 -47.74 -4.70 -12.14
N ALA A 199 -48.97 -5.18 -11.97
CA ALA A 199 -50.18 -4.40 -12.19
C ALA A 199 -50.26 -3.18 -11.26
N LYS A 200 -49.92 -3.33 -9.97
CA LYS A 200 -49.83 -2.21 -9.02
C LYS A 200 -48.76 -1.17 -9.39
N LEU A 201 -47.74 -1.57 -10.14
CA LEU A 201 -46.68 -0.69 -10.62
C LEU A 201 -46.97 -0.14 -12.04
N GLY A 202 -48.15 -0.40 -12.60
CA GLY A 202 -48.59 0.13 -13.88
C GLY A 202 -48.00 -0.57 -15.11
N VAL A 203 -47.35 -1.72 -14.93
CA VAL A 203 -46.82 -2.54 -16.04
C VAL A 203 -47.86 -3.60 -16.40
N SER A 204 -48.53 -3.42 -17.54
CA SER A 204 -49.49 -4.41 -18.08
C SER A 204 -48.80 -5.29 -19.11
N VAL A 205 -48.66 -6.58 -18.80
CA VAL A 205 -48.09 -7.58 -19.72
C VAL A 205 -49.26 -8.38 -20.31
N ALA A 206 -49.83 -7.89 -21.40
CA ALA A 206 -51.11 -8.38 -21.94
C ALA A 206 -51.07 -9.76 -22.64
N SER A 207 -49.97 -10.53 -22.55
CA SER A 207 -49.79 -11.75 -23.35
C SER A 207 -49.25 -12.97 -22.61
N ILE A 208 -49.12 -12.95 -21.28
CA ILE A 208 -48.77 -14.16 -20.51
C ILE A 208 -50.01 -14.63 -19.73
N VAL A 209 -50.53 -15.79 -20.12
CA VAL A 209 -51.53 -16.55 -19.36
C VAL A 209 -50.77 -17.62 -18.58
N PRO A 210 -50.88 -17.70 -17.24
CA PRO A 210 -50.29 -18.79 -16.48
C PRO A 210 -50.97 -20.10 -16.88
N VAL A 211 -50.20 -21.06 -17.40
CA VAL A 211 -50.70 -22.42 -17.63
C VAL A 211 -50.86 -23.05 -16.25
N GLY A 212 -52.11 -23.16 -15.79
CA GLY A 212 -52.45 -23.84 -14.54
C GLY A 212 -51.97 -25.30 -14.55
N PRO A 213 -51.88 -25.95 -13.38
CA PRO A 213 -51.39 -27.31 -13.29
C PRO A 213 -52.28 -28.20 -14.15
N THR A 214 -51.70 -28.79 -15.19
CA THR A 214 -52.32 -29.86 -15.97
C THR A 214 -52.59 -31.01 -15.02
N GLU A 215 -53.83 -31.14 -14.55
CA GLU A 215 -54.31 -32.39 -13.96
C GLU A 215 -54.14 -33.48 -15.01
N GLY A 216 -53.12 -34.32 -14.79
CA GLY A 216 -52.86 -35.49 -15.60
C GLY A 216 -54.05 -36.42 -15.49
N GLY A 217 -54.86 -36.46 -16.55
CA GLY A 217 -55.81 -37.53 -16.78
C GLY A 217 -55.05 -38.83 -17.01
N ASP A 218 -55.00 -39.65 -15.96
CA ASP A 218 -54.66 -41.06 -16.03
C ASP A 218 -55.83 -41.80 -16.71
N ALA A 219 -55.61 -42.25 -17.94
CA ALA A 219 -56.53 -43.11 -18.66
C ALA A 219 -55.73 -44.08 -19.53
N GLY A 220 -55.64 -45.34 -19.05
CA GLY A 220 -55.37 -46.52 -19.87
C GLY A 220 -54.01 -47.18 -19.67
#